data_AF-A0A6J5CQC1-F1
#
_entry.id   AF-A0A6J5CQC1-F1
#
_cell.length_a   1.000
_cell.length_b   1.000
_cell.length_c   1.000
_cell.angle_alpha   90.00
_cell.angle_beta   90.00
_cell.angle_gamma   90.00
#
_symmetry.space_group_name_H-M   'P 1'
#
loop_
_entity.id
_entity.type
_entity.pdbx_description
1 polymer ?
#
loop_
_entity_poly.entity_id
_entity_poly.type
_entity_poly.pdbx_seq_one_letter_code
_entity_poly.pdbx_strand_id
1 'polypeptide(L)'
;MAVGYWTSTSTQACSGFEPVGRVFHSGREVLLPGIANFTEKLNKALLRNETSREQYVQPGVPVQVKGLSGAEVPDRYSGSCGPLVTSFTPEQGRKYHVDFAFQGTSSCSQSVMDITDADHPSPVGRPVACPKGQDYLALDKVKKNFLEADHERQLEDARQQEAAATSDADKASAMKKEAAALDSLGRSKEALEVIDRAMALAKGENNGDLIATKAGILFALNDPQAALTLLAPEIDNTRKRAGSQPTVQRAVILGTYTEGFVTATFARMQLEQWREAIDTLVDAQSPLEGPSFLAYRAVLYRYIMARAQNPSLANATLEHDAAYYADHDSSHYGALLRMWRGDGTALEVTAILARMSGVDQQEARAEVLFYQGAYRKFVKGTSTGASSALVELNQLAPYGSIEWIYGQRVLQ
;
A
#
# COMPACT_ATOMS: atom_id res chain seq x y z
N MET A 1 8.24 11.77 13.81
CA MET A 1 7.14 11.90 12.83
C MET A 1 6.65 13.34 12.85
N ALA A 2 6.21 13.88 11.71
CA ALA A 2 5.75 15.26 11.60
C ALA A 2 4.25 15.30 11.28
N VAL A 3 3.50 16.09 12.04
CA VAL A 3 2.06 16.28 11.91
C VAL A 3 1.79 17.60 11.21
N GLY A 4 1.10 17.57 10.07
CA GLY A 4 0.42 18.74 9.52
C GLY A 4 -0.87 19.00 10.30
N TYR A 5 -1.17 20.28 10.56
CA TYR A 5 -2.40 20.63 11.24
C TYR A 5 -3.08 21.88 10.68
N TRP A 6 -4.39 21.91 10.86
CA TRP A 6 -5.31 22.94 10.38
C TRP A 6 -6.24 23.37 11.51
N THR A 7 -6.78 24.57 11.41
CA THR A 7 -7.78 25.10 12.33
C THR A 7 -9.02 25.59 11.59
N SER A 8 -10.18 25.54 12.23
CA SER A 8 -11.42 26.12 11.71
C SER A 8 -12.24 26.76 12.83
N THR A 9 -12.91 27.86 12.52
CA THR A 9 -13.95 28.50 13.35
C THR A 9 -15.36 28.18 12.88
N SER A 10 -15.51 27.28 11.88
CA SER A 10 -16.82 26.88 11.38
C SER A 10 -17.65 26.23 12.48
N THR A 11 -18.92 26.60 12.55
CA THR A 11 -19.91 25.96 13.42
C THR A 11 -20.32 24.58 12.90
N GLN A 12 -20.08 24.29 11.62
CA GLN A 12 -20.29 22.99 11.02
C GLN A 12 -19.08 22.10 11.28
N ALA A 13 -19.31 20.91 11.85
CA ALA A 13 -18.26 19.93 12.11
C ALA A 13 -17.46 19.65 10.83
N CYS A 14 -16.14 19.71 10.97
CA CYS A 14 -15.18 19.24 9.98
C CYS A 14 -15.20 19.97 8.64
N SER A 15 -15.49 21.27 8.68
CA SER A 15 -15.57 22.15 7.50
C SER A 15 -14.71 23.40 7.69
N GLY A 16 -14.34 24.08 6.61
CA GLY A 16 -13.68 25.39 6.66
C GLY A 16 -12.31 25.40 7.34
N PHE A 17 -11.48 24.38 7.11
CA PHE A 17 -10.15 24.27 7.69
C PHE A 17 -9.11 25.08 6.91
N GLU A 18 -8.34 25.90 7.64
CA GLU A 18 -7.20 26.65 7.10
C GLU A 18 -5.87 26.06 7.60
N PRO A 19 -4.85 25.93 6.73
CA PRO A 19 -3.57 25.34 7.09
C PRO A 19 -2.77 26.26 8.02
N VAL A 20 -2.26 25.71 9.13
CA VAL A 20 -1.39 26.46 10.06
C VAL A 20 0.08 26.07 9.88
N GLY A 21 0.36 24.78 9.68
CA GLY A 21 1.72 24.31 9.39
C GLY A 21 1.98 22.89 9.85
N ARG A 22 3.27 22.57 10.04
CA ARG A 22 3.74 21.23 10.44
C ARG A 22 4.56 21.31 11.72
N VAL A 23 4.30 20.38 12.64
CA VAL A 23 5.03 20.21 13.90
C VAL A 23 5.63 18.82 14.03
N PHE A 24 6.74 18.69 14.76
CA PHE A 24 7.39 17.38 14.99
C PHE A 24 8.07 17.31 16.37
N HIS A 25 8.21 16.10 16.90
CA HIS A 25 8.96 15.86 18.13
C HIS A 25 10.46 15.70 17.82
N SER A 26 11.32 16.53 18.42
CA SER A 26 12.77 16.52 18.15
C SER A 26 13.55 15.43 18.88
N GLY A 27 12.90 14.71 19.82
CA GLY A 27 13.55 13.67 20.62
C GLY A 27 14.50 14.24 21.68
N ARG A 28 14.44 15.54 21.95
CA ARG A 28 15.33 16.28 22.87
C ARG A 28 15.41 15.69 24.29
N GLU A 29 14.38 14.96 24.72
CA GLU A 29 14.32 14.29 26.03
C GLU A 29 15.08 12.96 26.08
N VAL A 30 15.33 12.34 24.92
CA VAL A 30 15.96 11.01 24.79
C VAL A 30 17.32 11.10 24.09
N LEU A 31 17.51 12.10 23.23
CA LEU A 31 18.73 12.32 22.45
C LEU A 31 19.68 13.28 23.15
N LEU A 32 20.98 13.14 22.86
CA LEU A 32 21.98 14.11 23.30
C LEU A 32 21.66 15.52 22.74
N PRO A 33 21.89 16.60 23.51
CA PRO A 33 21.49 17.96 23.13
C PRO A 33 22.03 18.44 21.77
N GLY A 34 23.25 18.01 21.39
CA GLY A 34 23.84 18.34 20.10
C GLY A 34 23.10 17.70 18.91
N ILE A 35 22.62 16.46 19.07
CA ILE A 35 21.87 15.72 18.04
C ILE A 35 20.48 16.33 17.89
N ALA A 36 19.79 16.61 18.99
CA ALA A 36 18.48 17.26 18.96
C ALA A 36 18.52 18.63 18.27
N ASN A 37 19.51 19.48 18.62
CA ASN A 37 19.67 20.79 18.00
C ASN A 37 19.98 20.71 16.49
N PHE A 38 20.76 19.72 16.06
CA PHE A 38 21.02 19.48 14.64
C PHE A 38 19.75 19.03 13.90
N THR A 39 19.02 18.07 14.45
CA THR A 39 17.74 17.59 13.89
C THR A 39 16.73 18.72 13.76
N GLU A 40 16.64 19.61 14.74
CA GLU A 40 15.75 20.79 14.69
C GLU A 40 16.13 21.79 13.61
N LYS A 41 17.42 22.14 13.50
CA LYS A 41 17.88 23.05 12.44
C LYS A 41 17.64 22.49 11.05
N LEU A 42 17.91 21.20 10.85
CA LEU A 42 17.77 20.53 9.57
C LEU A 42 16.29 20.42 9.14
N ASN A 43 15.40 20.02 10.06
CA ASN A 43 13.96 19.93 9.80
C ASN A 43 13.35 21.30 9.52
N LYS A 44 13.77 22.34 10.24
CA LYS A 44 13.30 23.71 10.00
C LYS A 44 13.75 24.25 8.65
N ALA A 45 15.02 24.04 8.28
CA ALA A 45 15.58 24.58 7.05
C ALA A 45 15.10 23.86 5.77
N LEU A 46 15.03 22.52 5.80
CA LEU A 46 14.71 21.73 4.61
C LEU A 46 13.22 21.41 4.47
N LEU A 47 12.53 21.15 5.58
CA LEU A 47 11.15 20.65 5.58
C LEU A 47 10.14 21.64 6.17
N ARG A 48 10.61 22.80 6.68
CA ARG A 48 9.81 23.84 7.34
C ARG A 48 9.00 23.33 8.55
N ASN A 49 9.43 22.22 9.16
CA ASN A 49 8.82 21.67 10.36
C ASN A 49 9.37 22.40 11.60
N GLU A 50 8.51 22.65 12.59
CA GLU A 50 8.90 23.27 13.87
C GLU A 50 8.54 22.37 15.06
N THR A 51 9.15 22.56 16.22
CA THR A 51 8.84 21.75 17.41
C THR A 51 7.52 22.18 18.08
N SER A 52 7.12 23.43 17.87
CA SER A 52 5.83 23.98 18.28
C SER A 52 5.51 25.20 17.42
N ARG A 53 4.24 25.62 17.41
CA ARG A 53 3.75 26.82 16.72
C ARG A 53 2.68 27.47 17.58
N GLU A 54 2.62 28.80 17.57
CA GLU A 54 1.63 29.57 18.31
C GLU A 54 0.58 30.13 17.34
N GLN A 55 -0.70 30.07 17.75
CA GLN A 55 -1.82 30.59 17.00
C GLN A 55 -2.73 31.38 17.95
N TYR A 56 -3.18 32.55 17.50
CA TYR A 56 -4.16 33.36 18.24
C TYR A 56 -5.57 32.93 17.84
N VAL A 57 -6.42 32.70 18.84
CA VAL A 57 -7.83 32.33 18.67
C VAL A 57 -8.74 33.35 19.36
N GLN A 58 -9.93 33.56 18.81
CA GLN A 58 -10.89 34.51 19.37
C GLN A 58 -11.64 33.88 20.55
N PRO A 59 -11.68 34.54 21.73
CA PRO A 59 -12.47 34.08 22.87
C PRO A 59 -13.97 33.92 22.52
N GLY A 60 -14.59 32.86 23.02
CA GLY A 60 -16.02 32.58 22.85
C GLY A 60 -16.41 32.02 21.48
N VAL A 61 -15.49 31.95 20.52
CA VAL A 61 -15.73 31.37 19.19
C VAL A 61 -15.23 29.93 19.16
N PRO A 62 -16.10 28.91 18.93
CA PRO A 62 -15.66 27.52 18.86
C PRO A 62 -14.56 27.32 17.81
N VAL A 63 -13.52 26.59 18.19
CA VAL A 63 -12.41 26.20 17.32
C VAL A 63 -12.41 24.69 17.15
N GLN A 64 -12.13 24.25 15.92
CA GLN A 64 -11.83 22.88 15.57
C GLN A 64 -10.35 22.80 15.16
N VAL A 65 -9.63 21.79 15.68
CA VAL A 65 -8.23 21.53 15.35
C VAL A 65 -8.14 20.16 14.68
N LYS A 66 -7.64 20.11 13.45
CA LYS A 66 -7.43 18.87 12.68
C LYS A 66 -5.94 18.55 12.64
N GLY A 67 -5.55 17.37 13.13
CA GLY A 67 -4.20 16.82 13.02
C GLY A 67 -4.11 15.66 12.05
N LEU A 68 -3.05 15.66 11.24
CA LEU A 68 -2.75 14.59 10.29
C LEU A 68 -1.23 14.45 10.10
N SER A 69 -0.71 13.24 10.28
CA SER A 69 0.61 12.85 9.81
C SER A 69 0.42 11.90 8.64
N GLY A 70 1.07 12.16 7.50
CA GLY A 70 0.84 11.42 6.26
C GLY A 70 -0.25 12.06 5.38
N ALA A 71 -0.77 11.30 4.42
CA ALA A 71 -1.84 11.73 3.52
C ALA A 71 -3.21 11.72 4.23
N GLU A 72 -4.13 12.61 3.84
CA GLU A 72 -5.46 12.78 4.47
C GLU A 72 -6.37 11.57 4.23
N VAL A 73 -6.05 10.86 3.17
CA VAL A 73 -6.45 9.48 2.89
C VAL A 73 -5.23 8.61 3.25
N PRO A 74 -5.35 7.60 4.11
CA PRO A 74 -4.23 6.73 4.46
C PRO A 74 -3.61 6.11 3.20
N ASP A 75 -2.29 6.25 3.05
CA ASP A 75 -1.47 5.60 2.03
C ASP A 75 -0.57 4.56 2.73
N ARG A 76 -0.44 3.37 2.14
CA ARG A 76 0.29 2.19 2.66
C ARG A 76 1.77 2.46 2.98
N TYR A 77 2.39 3.49 2.40
CA TYR A 77 3.83 3.75 2.56
C TYR A 77 4.18 4.87 3.55
N SER A 78 3.18 5.57 4.11
CA SER A 78 3.41 6.59 5.13
C SER A 78 2.80 6.14 6.45
N GLY A 79 3.54 6.25 7.56
CA GLY A 79 3.03 6.05 8.93
C GLY A 79 1.93 7.07 9.24
N SER A 80 0.76 6.84 8.67
CA SER A 80 -0.32 7.81 8.62
C SER A 80 -1.13 7.73 9.90
N CYS A 81 -1.37 8.90 10.47
CA CYS A 81 -2.02 9.08 11.75
C CYS A 81 -3.00 10.25 11.59
N GLY A 82 -4.28 9.98 11.79
CA GLY A 82 -5.37 10.93 11.55
C GLY A 82 -6.15 10.67 10.25
N PRO A 83 -7.05 11.58 9.85
CA PRO A 83 -7.31 12.87 10.51
C PRO A 83 -7.97 12.68 11.89
N LEU A 84 -7.41 13.35 12.90
CA LEU A 84 -8.01 13.50 14.23
C LEU A 84 -8.56 14.92 14.34
N VAL A 85 -9.77 15.09 14.88
CA VAL A 85 -10.37 16.41 15.07
C VAL A 85 -10.89 16.55 16.49
N THR A 86 -10.46 17.61 17.16
CA THR A 86 -10.95 18.02 18.48
C THR A 86 -11.53 19.41 18.39
N SER A 87 -12.68 19.64 19.03
CA SER A 87 -13.29 20.96 19.12
C SER A 87 -13.39 21.42 20.56
N PHE A 88 -13.10 22.70 20.79
CA PHE A 88 -13.21 23.37 22.08
C PHE A 88 -13.59 24.84 21.88
N THR A 89 -14.03 25.51 22.94
CA THR A 89 -14.32 26.95 22.90
C THR A 89 -13.30 27.66 23.81
N PRO A 90 -12.41 28.49 23.26
CA PRO A 90 -11.43 29.22 24.05
C PRO A 90 -12.07 30.34 24.87
N GLU A 91 -11.56 30.57 26.07
CA GLU A 91 -11.96 31.64 26.97
C GLU A 91 -10.96 32.80 26.94
N GLN A 92 -11.41 33.98 27.36
CA GLN A 92 -10.57 35.16 27.36
C GLN A 92 -9.44 35.03 28.39
N GLY A 93 -8.21 35.37 27.98
CA GLY A 93 -7.03 35.36 28.85
C GLY A 93 -6.46 33.98 29.15
N ARG A 94 -6.92 32.94 28.43
CA ARG A 94 -6.48 31.56 28.63
C ARG A 94 -5.49 31.10 27.56
N LYS A 95 -4.64 30.14 27.93
CA LYS A 95 -3.67 29.50 27.04
C LYS A 95 -3.98 28.01 26.92
N TYR A 96 -3.95 27.51 25.69
CA TYR A 96 -4.25 26.12 25.38
C TYR A 96 -3.05 25.45 24.70
N HIS A 97 -2.90 24.15 24.96
CA HIS A 97 -1.91 23.30 24.30
C HIS A 97 -2.61 22.18 23.55
N VAL A 98 -2.16 21.89 22.34
CA VAL A 98 -2.66 20.78 21.53
C VAL A 98 -1.52 19.78 21.36
N ASP A 99 -1.71 18.59 21.90
CA ASP A 99 -0.75 17.50 21.81
C ASP A 99 -1.16 16.49 20.75
N PHE A 100 -0.16 16.02 19.99
CA PHE A 100 -0.27 14.91 19.06
C PHE A 100 0.68 13.80 19.50
N ALA A 101 0.14 12.75 20.11
CA ALA A 101 0.93 11.65 20.65
C ALA A 101 0.86 10.42 19.74
N PHE A 102 2.03 9.86 19.41
CA PHE A 102 2.16 8.63 18.63
C PHE A 102 2.48 7.44 19.55
N GLN A 103 1.77 6.33 19.34
CA GLN A 103 2.04 5.05 19.99
C GLN A 103 2.47 4.05 18.91
N GLY A 104 3.79 3.91 18.73
CA GLY A 104 4.34 3.15 17.59
C GLY A 104 4.18 3.87 16.25
N THR A 105 4.13 3.12 15.14
CA THR A 105 4.05 3.66 13.77
C THR A 105 2.64 3.68 13.17
N SER A 106 1.66 3.07 13.86
CA SER A 106 0.30 2.83 13.32
C SER A 106 -0.83 3.39 14.20
N SER A 107 -0.52 4.01 15.34
CA SER A 107 -1.55 4.58 16.21
C SER A 107 -1.15 5.93 16.79
N CYS A 108 -2.14 6.80 16.96
CA CYS A 108 -1.93 8.13 17.51
C CYS A 108 -3.20 8.71 18.13
N SER A 109 -3.01 9.79 18.90
CA SER A 109 -4.06 10.50 19.60
C SER A 109 -3.83 12.01 19.56
N GLN A 110 -4.90 12.76 19.76
CA GLN A 110 -4.91 14.21 19.85
C GLN A 110 -5.63 14.64 21.13
N SER A 111 -5.01 15.49 21.93
CA SER A 111 -5.60 16.07 23.14
C SER A 111 -5.43 17.57 23.16
N VAL A 112 -6.38 18.27 23.78
CA VAL A 112 -6.28 19.72 24.02
C VAL A 112 -6.34 19.94 25.53
N MET A 113 -5.42 20.73 26.05
CA MET A 113 -5.30 21.05 27.48
C MET A 113 -5.37 22.56 27.66
N ASP A 114 -6.13 23.04 28.65
CA ASP A 114 -5.92 24.38 29.21
C ASP A 114 -4.64 24.33 30.05
N ILE A 115 -3.67 25.16 29.68
CA ILE A 115 -2.35 25.28 30.32
C ILE A 115 -2.13 26.70 30.87
N THR A 116 -3.21 27.41 31.15
CA THR A 116 -3.14 28.76 31.76
C THR A 116 -2.45 28.71 33.12
N ASP A 117 -2.73 27.66 33.90
CA ASP A 117 -1.90 27.23 35.02
C ASP A 117 -1.03 26.06 34.56
N ALA A 118 0.28 26.28 34.46
CA ALA A 118 1.21 25.27 33.96
C ALA A 118 1.37 24.07 34.93
N ASP A 119 1.10 24.27 36.23
CA ASP A 119 1.25 23.22 37.25
C ASP A 119 -0.01 22.32 37.32
N HIS A 120 -1.15 22.80 36.81
CA HIS A 120 -2.43 22.09 36.84
C HIS A 120 -3.16 22.12 35.49
N PRO A 121 -2.60 21.48 34.45
CA PRO A 121 -3.24 21.44 33.14
C PRO A 121 -4.55 20.65 33.20
N SER A 122 -5.60 21.18 32.56
CA SER A 122 -6.92 20.53 32.52
C SER A 122 -7.29 20.15 31.09
N PRO A 123 -7.77 18.92 30.84
CA PRO A 123 -8.25 18.54 29.51
C PRO A 123 -9.46 19.39 29.14
N VAL A 124 -9.44 19.91 27.91
CA VAL A 124 -10.53 20.68 27.34
C VAL A 124 -10.86 20.17 25.94
N GLY A 125 -12.09 20.43 25.51
CA GLY A 125 -12.55 20.01 24.21
C GLY A 125 -13.03 18.57 24.15
N ARG A 126 -13.66 18.27 23.03
CA ARG A 126 -14.28 16.98 22.74
C ARG A 126 -13.82 16.50 21.36
N PRO A 127 -13.52 15.20 21.21
CA PRO A 127 -13.35 14.62 19.90
C PRO A 127 -14.58 14.91 19.06
N VAL A 128 -14.38 15.45 17.86
CA VAL A 128 -15.44 15.60 16.88
C VAL A 128 -15.35 14.38 15.98
N ALA A 129 -16.43 13.60 15.96
CA ALA A 129 -16.61 12.59 14.94
C ALA A 129 -16.81 13.33 13.62
N CYS A 130 -15.71 13.55 12.90
CA CYS A 130 -15.82 13.93 11.52
C CYS A 130 -16.43 12.79 10.76
N PRO A 131 -17.25 13.10 9.75
CA PRO A 131 -17.39 12.17 8.67
C PRO A 131 -15.97 11.79 8.25
N LYS A 132 -15.65 10.50 8.29
CA LYS A 132 -14.55 10.00 7.50
C LYS A 132 -14.85 10.41 6.05
N GLY A 133 -13.95 10.26 5.09
CA GLY A 133 -14.29 10.45 3.66
C GLY A 133 -15.50 9.63 3.14
N GLN A 134 -16.25 8.97 4.03
CA GLN A 134 -17.54 8.33 3.90
C GLN A 134 -18.78 9.26 3.83
N ASP A 135 -18.73 10.58 4.07
CA ASP A 135 -19.90 11.45 3.74
C ASP A 135 -20.10 11.70 2.23
N TYR A 136 -19.26 11.10 1.38
CA TYR A 136 -19.56 10.86 -0.04
C TYR A 136 -20.62 9.74 -0.25
N LEU A 137 -21.11 9.10 0.81
CA LEU A 137 -22.13 8.03 0.76
C LEU A 137 -23.58 8.54 0.54
N ALA A 138 -23.80 9.83 0.28
CA ALA A 138 -25.11 10.34 -0.15
C ALA A 138 -25.39 10.17 -1.67
N LEU A 139 -24.66 9.28 -2.37
CA LEU A 139 -24.91 8.90 -3.77
C LEU A 139 -25.26 7.40 -3.86
N ASP A 140 -26.30 7.03 -3.14
CA ASP A 140 -26.77 5.66 -2.90
C ASP A 140 -27.48 5.01 -4.13
N LYS A 141 -26.98 5.25 -5.34
CA LYS A 141 -27.51 4.64 -6.58
C LYS A 141 -26.48 4.19 -7.62
N VAL A 142 -25.20 4.08 -7.28
CA VAL A 142 -24.20 3.46 -8.16
C VAL A 142 -23.31 2.52 -7.34
N LYS A 143 -23.25 1.23 -7.70
CA LYS A 143 -22.20 0.31 -7.22
C LYS A 143 -20.85 0.87 -7.67
N LYS A 144 -20.15 1.62 -6.82
CA LYS A 144 -18.85 2.21 -7.16
C LYS A 144 -17.73 1.16 -7.04
N ASN A 145 -17.00 0.94 -8.13
CA ASN A 145 -15.74 0.21 -8.11
C ASN A 145 -14.62 1.23 -7.80
N PHE A 146 -13.95 1.08 -6.65
CA PHE A 146 -12.93 2.03 -6.20
C PHE A 146 -11.61 1.82 -6.93
N LEU A 147 -11.30 0.59 -7.35
CA LEU A 147 -10.15 0.27 -8.18
C LEU A 147 -10.27 0.94 -9.55
N GLU A 148 -11.42 0.79 -10.21
CA GLU A 148 -11.71 1.47 -11.49
C GLU A 148 -11.48 2.98 -11.38
N ALA A 149 -12.11 3.62 -10.40
CA ALA A 149 -12.00 5.06 -10.19
C ALA A 149 -10.58 5.52 -9.78
N ASP A 150 -9.75 4.62 -9.26
CA ASP A 150 -8.36 4.92 -8.93
C ASP A 150 -7.48 4.83 -10.17
N HIS A 151 -7.61 3.77 -10.96
CA HIS A 151 -6.86 3.61 -12.21
C HIS A 151 -7.24 4.67 -13.25
N GLU A 152 -8.52 5.09 -13.33
CA GLU A 152 -8.93 6.23 -14.16
C GLU A 152 -8.24 7.54 -13.75
N ARG A 153 -8.11 7.78 -12.44
CA ARG A 153 -7.42 8.96 -11.92
C ARG A 153 -5.93 8.89 -12.20
N GLN A 154 -5.30 7.75 -11.96
CA GLN A 154 -3.88 7.51 -12.25
C GLN A 154 -3.58 7.70 -13.74
N LEU A 155 -4.48 7.26 -14.63
CA LEU A 155 -4.38 7.46 -16.07
C LEU A 155 -4.39 8.95 -16.43
N GLU A 156 -5.33 9.73 -15.88
CA GLU A 156 -5.41 11.17 -16.12
C GLU A 156 -4.18 11.90 -15.56
N ASP A 157 -3.77 11.60 -14.32
CA ASP A 157 -2.58 12.17 -13.70
C ASP A 157 -1.31 11.85 -14.50
N ALA A 158 -1.19 10.64 -15.03
CA ALA A 158 -0.06 10.23 -15.87
C ALA A 158 -0.01 11.04 -17.19
N ARG A 159 -1.16 11.27 -17.83
CA ARG A 159 -1.25 12.09 -19.05
C ARG A 159 -0.92 13.55 -18.80
N GLN A 160 -1.35 14.09 -17.66
CA GLN A 160 -0.97 15.45 -17.26
C GLN A 160 0.53 15.56 -16.98
N GLN A 161 1.11 14.56 -16.31
CA GLN A 161 2.57 14.48 -16.09
C GLN A 161 3.34 14.37 -17.40
N GLU A 162 2.85 13.58 -18.37
CA GLU A 162 3.47 13.48 -19.70
C GLU A 162 3.44 14.82 -20.43
N ALA A 163 2.29 15.52 -20.40
CA ALA A 163 2.14 16.84 -21.03
C ALA A 163 3.02 17.92 -20.37
N ALA A 164 3.26 17.82 -19.06
CA ALA A 164 4.09 18.74 -18.30
C ALA A 164 5.59 18.36 -18.28
N ALA A 165 5.95 17.18 -18.80
CA ALA A 165 7.31 16.66 -18.74
C ALA A 165 8.30 17.55 -19.51
N THR A 166 9.42 17.90 -18.87
CA THR A 166 10.47 18.74 -19.46
C THR A 166 11.66 17.96 -20.00
N SER A 167 11.68 16.64 -19.83
CA SER A 167 12.75 15.76 -20.29
C SER A 167 12.23 14.43 -20.85
N ASP A 168 13.03 13.77 -21.69
CA ASP A 168 12.71 12.43 -22.22
C ASP A 168 12.51 11.41 -21.08
N ALA A 169 13.27 11.54 -19.99
CA ALA A 169 13.18 10.66 -18.82
C ALA A 169 11.88 10.87 -18.02
N ASP A 170 11.49 12.13 -17.78
CA ASP A 170 10.22 12.46 -17.11
C ASP A 170 9.04 11.97 -17.96
N LYS A 171 9.14 12.15 -19.28
CA LYS A 171 8.12 11.70 -20.22
C LYS A 171 7.99 10.18 -20.23
N ALA A 172 9.10 9.44 -20.31
CA ALA A 172 9.09 7.98 -20.24
C ALA A 172 8.52 7.48 -18.90
N SER A 173 8.82 8.15 -17.78
CA SER A 173 8.28 7.81 -16.46
C SER A 173 6.76 8.04 -16.37
N ALA A 174 6.26 9.15 -16.92
CA ALA A 174 4.83 9.41 -17.01
C ALA A 174 4.11 8.39 -17.89
N MET A 175 4.68 8.07 -19.06
CA MET A 175 4.13 7.05 -19.97
C MET A 175 4.14 5.65 -19.34
N LYS A 176 5.13 5.30 -18.50
CA LYS A 176 5.10 4.06 -17.71
C LYS A 176 3.86 3.98 -16.83
N LYS A 177 3.54 5.07 -16.12
CA LYS A 177 2.35 5.14 -15.25
C LYS A 177 1.06 5.06 -16.06
N GLU A 178 1.01 5.73 -17.22
CA GLU A 178 -0.13 5.62 -18.14
C GLU A 178 -0.32 4.17 -18.58
N ALA A 179 0.75 3.48 -18.99
CA ALA A 179 0.67 2.09 -19.40
C ALA A 179 0.19 1.16 -18.28
N ALA A 180 0.70 1.31 -17.06
CA ALA A 180 0.26 0.52 -15.90
C ALA A 180 -1.23 0.75 -15.56
N ALA A 181 -1.70 2.01 -15.61
CA ALA A 181 -3.10 2.35 -15.40
C ALA A 181 -4.00 1.80 -16.53
N LEU A 182 -3.58 1.91 -17.79
CA LEU A 182 -4.29 1.32 -18.92
C LEU A 182 -4.41 -0.20 -18.79
N ASP A 183 -3.33 -0.89 -18.41
CA ASP A 183 -3.34 -2.34 -18.19
C ASP A 183 -4.34 -2.73 -17.11
N SER A 184 -4.30 -2.02 -15.98
CA SER A 184 -5.22 -2.22 -14.86
C SER A 184 -6.69 -1.88 -15.22
N LEU A 185 -6.92 -1.03 -16.22
CA LEU A 185 -8.26 -0.78 -16.79
C LEU A 185 -8.67 -1.83 -17.85
N GLY A 186 -7.91 -2.91 -18.01
CA GLY A 186 -8.15 -3.95 -19.02
C GLY A 186 -7.84 -3.51 -20.46
N ARG A 187 -7.14 -2.39 -20.63
CA ARG A 187 -6.73 -1.83 -21.93
C ARG A 187 -5.29 -2.24 -22.27
N SER A 188 -4.91 -3.49 -21.98
CA SER A 188 -3.54 -4.02 -22.10
C SER A 188 -2.91 -3.86 -23.48
N LYS A 189 -3.70 -3.88 -24.57
CA LYS A 189 -3.18 -3.64 -25.93
C LYS A 189 -2.68 -2.21 -26.11
N GLU A 190 -3.44 -1.26 -25.61
CA GLU A 190 -3.09 0.16 -25.67
C GLU A 190 -1.96 0.49 -24.69
N ALA A 191 -1.98 -0.16 -23.51
CA ALA A 191 -0.87 -0.12 -22.56
C ALA A 191 0.46 -0.58 -23.21
N LEU A 192 0.42 -1.65 -24.02
CA LEU A 192 1.59 -2.16 -24.73
C LEU A 192 2.18 -1.13 -25.71
N GLU A 193 1.31 -0.41 -26.44
CA GLU A 193 1.74 0.65 -27.35
C GLU A 193 2.36 1.84 -26.60
N VAL A 194 1.82 2.21 -25.43
CA VAL A 194 2.37 3.28 -24.60
C VAL A 194 3.73 2.89 -24.02
N ILE A 195 3.87 1.69 -23.44
CA ILE A 195 5.13 1.28 -22.82
C ILE A 195 6.25 1.10 -23.85
N ASP A 196 5.93 0.66 -25.07
CA ASP A 196 6.90 0.57 -26.16
C ASP A 196 7.44 1.94 -26.55
N ARG A 197 6.58 2.96 -26.60
CA ARG A 197 7.01 4.36 -26.83
C ARG A 197 7.84 4.90 -25.66
N ALA A 198 7.47 4.58 -24.42
CA ALA A 198 8.23 4.97 -23.22
C ALA A 198 9.66 4.39 -23.26
N MET A 199 9.79 3.09 -23.60
CA MET A 199 11.08 2.43 -23.73
C MET A 199 11.94 3.01 -24.87
N ALA A 200 11.32 3.39 -26.00
CA ALA A 200 12.03 4.06 -27.09
C ALA A 200 12.58 5.44 -26.68
N LEU A 201 11.84 6.20 -25.87
CA LEU A 201 12.27 7.50 -25.34
C LEU A 201 13.40 7.38 -24.32
N ALA A 202 13.40 6.32 -23.49
CA ALA A 202 14.44 6.05 -22.51
C ALA A 202 15.80 5.64 -23.14
N LYS A 203 15.90 5.53 -24.47
CA LYS A 203 17.13 5.25 -25.25
C LYS A 203 17.97 4.07 -24.73
N GLY A 204 17.32 3.08 -24.13
CA GLY A 204 18.00 1.89 -23.60
C GLY A 204 18.83 2.14 -22.34
N GLU A 205 18.62 3.25 -21.60
CA GLU A 205 18.96 3.24 -20.19
C GLU A 205 18.22 2.05 -19.55
N ASN A 206 18.99 1.14 -18.95
CA ASN A 206 18.45 -0.10 -18.44
C ASN A 206 17.50 0.20 -17.28
N ASN A 207 16.23 0.35 -17.60
CA ASN A 207 15.20 0.80 -16.68
C ASN A 207 14.35 -0.42 -16.33
N GLY A 208 14.75 -1.10 -15.26
CA GLY A 208 14.07 -2.28 -14.75
C GLY A 208 12.56 -2.06 -14.63
N ASP A 209 12.13 -0.90 -14.15
CA ASP A 209 10.70 -0.61 -14.00
C ASP A 209 9.93 -0.67 -15.33
N LEU A 210 10.48 -0.11 -16.42
CA LEU A 210 9.83 -0.18 -17.75
C LEU A 210 9.72 -1.63 -18.24
N ILE A 211 10.77 -2.42 -17.99
CA ILE A 211 10.82 -3.85 -18.34
C ILE A 211 9.78 -4.63 -17.53
N ALA A 212 9.69 -4.39 -16.23
CA ALA A 212 8.73 -5.04 -15.34
C ALA A 212 7.28 -4.71 -15.74
N THR A 213 6.96 -3.43 -15.96
CA THR A 213 5.62 -3.00 -16.40
C THR A 213 5.25 -3.62 -17.75
N LYS A 214 6.16 -3.62 -18.75
CA LYS A 214 5.90 -4.26 -20.04
C LYS A 214 5.69 -5.78 -19.89
N ALA A 215 6.45 -6.45 -19.02
CA ALA A 215 6.27 -7.87 -18.77
C ALA A 215 4.93 -8.17 -18.09
N GLY A 216 4.47 -7.32 -17.17
CA GLY A 216 3.13 -7.38 -16.59
C GLY A 216 2.03 -7.31 -17.65
N ILE A 217 2.14 -6.35 -18.57
CA ILE A 217 1.22 -6.19 -19.72
C ILE A 217 1.22 -7.43 -20.63
N LEU A 218 2.41 -7.96 -20.96
CA LEU A 218 2.52 -9.19 -21.76
C LEU A 218 1.86 -10.38 -21.05
N PHE A 219 2.04 -10.48 -19.73
CA PHE A 219 1.36 -11.49 -18.92
C PHE A 219 -0.16 -11.30 -18.94
N ALA A 220 -0.67 -10.05 -18.83
CA ALA A 220 -2.09 -9.73 -18.95
C ALA A 220 -2.68 -10.15 -20.30
N LEU A 221 -1.92 -9.94 -21.38
CA LEU A 221 -2.21 -10.38 -22.74
C LEU A 221 -2.06 -11.89 -22.97
N ASN A 222 -1.80 -12.67 -21.92
CA ASN A 222 -1.65 -14.12 -21.94
C ASN A 222 -0.43 -14.60 -22.74
N ASP A 223 0.66 -13.83 -22.72
CA ASP A 223 1.97 -14.19 -23.27
C ASP A 223 3.03 -14.32 -22.15
N PRO A 224 2.93 -15.35 -21.29
CA PRO A 224 3.87 -15.54 -20.19
C PRO A 224 5.29 -15.84 -20.68
N GLN A 225 5.46 -16.41 -21.88
CA GLN A 225 6.78 -16.71 -22.41
C GLN A 225 7.51 -15.44 -22.84
N ALA A 226 6.85 -14.51 -23.53
CA ALA A 226 7.44 -13.22 -23.87
C ALA A 226 7.75 -12.39 -22.60
N ALA A 227 6.87 -12.42 -21.59
CA ALA A 227 7.14 -11.79 -20.30
C ALA A 227 8.44 -12.34 -19.66
N LEU A 228 8.61 -13.66 -19.63
CA LEU A 228 9.83 -14.28 -19.08
C LEU A 228 11.09 -13.97 -19.90
N THR A 229 10.99 -13.99 -21.23
CA THR A 229 12.11 -13.62 -22.11
C THR A 229 12.56 -12.18 -21.86
N LEU A 230 11.60 -11.26 -21.65
CA LEU A 230 11.88 -9.86 -21.36
C LEU A 230 12.49 -9.66 -19.96
N LEU A 231 12.02 -10.39 -18.94
CA LEU A 231 12.47 -10.25 -17.56
C LEU A 231 13.83 -10.90 -17.26
N ALA A 232 14.21 -11.94 -18.01
CA ALA A 232 15.36 -12.77 -17.69
C ALA A 232 16.69 -12.01 -17.52
N PRO A 233 17.07 -11.04 -18.38
CA PRO A 233 18.33 -10.31 -18.23
C PRO A 233 18.41 -9.53 -16.91
N GLU A 234 17.34 -8.85 -16.51
CA GLU A 234 17.31 -8.05 -15.28
C GLU A 234 17.25 -8.91 -14.02
N ILE A 235 16.54 -10.05 -14.08
CA ILE A 235 16.56 -11.04 -13.00
C ILE A 235 17.98 -11.57 -12.78
N ASP A 236 18.67 -11.96 -13.86
CA ASP A 236 20.02 -12.52 -13.77
C ASP A 236 21.04 -11.48 -13.28
N ASN A 237 20.93 -10.23 -13.75
CA ASN A 237 21.75 -9.13 -13.28
C ASN A 237 21.53 -8.85 -11.78
N THR A 238 20.26 -8.77 -11.36
CA THR A 238 19.89 -8.53 -9.96
C THR A 238 20.39 -9.66 -9.05
N ARG A 239 20.23 -10.92 -9.47
CA ARG A 239 20.78 -12.09 -8.77
C ARG A 239 22.30 -12.04 -8.65
N LYS A 240 23.02 -11.70 -9.73
CA LYS A 240 24.48 -11.54 -9.70
C LYS A 240 24.92 -10.47 -8.71
N ARG A 241 24.26 -9.31 -8.70
CA ARG A 241 24.54 -8.22 -7.75
C ARG A 241 24.29 -8.63 -6.31
N ALA A 242 23.26 -9.44 -6.08
CA ALA A 242 22.88 -9.94 -4.76
C ALA A 242 23.71 -11.14 -4.27
N GLY A 243 24.36 -11.88 -5.18
CA GLY A 243 24.99 -13.18 -4.91
C GLY A 243 26.13 -13.18 -3.89
N SER A 244 26.92 -12.10 -3.82
CA SER A 244 28.06 -11.96 -2.90
C SER A 244 27.74 -11.19 -1.62
N GLN A 245 26.47 -10.80 -1.42
CA GLN A 245 26.10 -9.83 -0.41
C GLN A 245 25.58 -10.51 0.87
N PRO A 246 25.83 -9.93 2.06
CA PRO A 246 25.22 -10.37 3.32
C PRO A 246 23.69 -10.37 3.25
N THR A 247 23.03 -11.22 4.05
CA THR A 247 21.57 -11.46 3.99
C THR A 247 20.71 -10.20 3.90
N VAL A 248 20.96 -9.19 4.73
CA VAL A 248 20.17 -7.94 4.73
C VAL A 248 20.38 -7.16 3.43
N GLN A 249 21.64 -7.03 2.97
CA GLN A 249 21.97 -6.31 1.74
C GLN A 249 21.49 -7.07 0.49
N ARG A 250 21.55 -8.40 0.52
CA ARG A 250 20.97 -9.28 -0.49
C ARG A 250 19.47 -9.00 -0.64
N ALA A 251 18.72 -8.96 0.47
CA ALA A 251 17.29 -8.68 0.44
C ALA A 251 16.96 -7.29 -0.12
N VAL A 252 17.77 -6.27 0.22
CA VAL A 252 17.63 -4.91 -0.34
C VAL A 252 17.86 -4.90 -1.85
N ILE A 253 18.90 -5.57 -2.34
CA ILE A 253 19.22 -5.60 -3.78
C ILE A 253 18.14 -6.37 -4.56
N LEU A 254 17.70 -7.52 -4.04
CA LEU A 254 16.61 -8.26 -4.67
C LEU A 254 15.31 -7.44 -4.70
N GLY A 255 15.07 -6.67 -3.64
CA GLY A 255 13.91 -5.79 -3.54
C GLY A 255 13.95 -4.53 -4.42
N THR A 256 15.03 -4.28 -5.18
CA THR A 256 15.00 -3.25 -6.22
C THR A 256 14.27 -3.71 -7.48
N TYR A 257 13.88 -4.98 -7.57
CA TYR A 257 13.25 -5.55 -8.76
C TYR A 257 12.07 -6.50 -8.44
N THR A 258 11.34 -6.19 -7.37
CA THR A 258 10.26 -7.03 -6.82
C THR A 258 9.18 -7.37 -7.83
N GLU A 259 8.66 -6.37 -8.55
CA GLU A 259 7.60 -6.53 -9.56
C GLU A 259 8.02 -7.52 -10.66
N GLY A 260 9.28 -7.44 -11.10
CA GLY A 260 9.85 -8.37 -12.06
C GLY A 260 9.91 -9.80 -11.55
N PHE A 261 10.33 -10.01 -10.30
CA PHE A 261 10.31 -11.35 -9.67
C PHE A 261 8.89 -11.90 -9.53
N VAL A 262 7.94 -11.10 -9.01
CA VAL A 262 6.54 -11.53 -8.84
C VAL A 262 5.93 -11.90 -10.19
N THR A 263 6.07 -11.05 -11.20
CA THR A 263 5.54 -11.31 -12.56
C THR A 263 6.14 -12.58 -13.16
N ALA A 264 7.46 -12.78 -13.03
CA ALA A 264 8.11 -14.00 -13.48
C ALA A 264 7.63 -15.25 -12.72
N THR A 265 7.32 -15.14 -11.42
CA THR A 265 6.70 -16.25 -10.68
C THR A 265 5.35 -16.60 -11.28
N PHE A 266 4.44 -15.64 -11.49
CA PHE A 266 3.13 -15.91 -12.10
C PHE A 266 3.23 -16.48 -13.53
N ALA A 267 4.13 -15.95 -14.35
CA ALA A 267 4.37 -16.48 -15.69
C ALA A 267 4.88 -17.93 -15.66
N ARG A 268 5.80 -18.26 -14.74
CA ARG A 268 6.30 -19.63 -14.54
C ARG A 268 5.21 -20.57 -14.02
N MET A 269 4.37 -20.11 -13.08
CA MET A 269 3.22 -20.87 -12.62
C MET A 269 2.22 -21.17 -13.74
N GLN A 270 2.01 -20.21 -14.66
CA GLN A 270 1.13 -20.42 -15.80
C GLN A 270 1.68 -21.48 -16.77
N LEU A 271 3.00 -21.51 -16.95
CA LEU A 271 3.69 -22.51 -17.77
C LEU A 271 3.98 -23.82 -17.01
N GLU A 272 3.49 -23.95 -15.77
CA GLU A 272 3.71 -25.11 -14.89
C GLU A 272 5.21 -25.41 -14.62
N GLN A 273 6.06 -24.39 -14.73
CA GLN A 273 7.48 -24.44 -14.40
C GLN A 273 7.66 -24.27 -12.88
N TRP A 274 7.21 -25.26 -12.11
CA TRP A 274 7.00 -25.11 -10.66
C TRP A 274 8.27 -24.88 -9.86
N ARG A 275 9.37 -25.55 -10.20
CA ARG A 275 10.67 -25.38 -9.53
C ARG A 275 11.16 -23.95 -9.74
N GLU A 276 11.15 -23.53 -10.99
CA GLU A 276 11.51 -22.21 -11.46
C GLU A 276 10.65 -21.12 -10.82
N ALA A 277 9.34 -21.37 -10.65
CA ALA A 277 8.43 -20.44 -10.00
C ALA A 277 8.79 -20.24 -8.52
N ILE A 278 9.14 -21.32 -7.81
CA ILE A 278 9.62 -21.28 -6.42
C ILE A 278 10.95 -20.53 -6.32
N ASP A 279 11.89 -20.81 -7.21
CA ASP A 279 13.21 -20.16 -7.20
C ASP A 279 13.09 -18.64 -7.40
N THR A 280 12.23 -18.20 -8.32
CA THR A 280 11.93 -16.78 -8.52
C THR A 280 11.16 -16.19 -7.33
N LEU A 281 10.25 -16.95 -6.73
CA LEU A 281 9.47 -16.49 -5.58
C LEU A 281 10.36 -16.23 -4.35
N VAL A 282 11.34 -17.11 -4.07
CA VAL A 282 12.32 -16.91 -2.98
C VAL A 282 13.09 -15.61 -3.14
N ASP A 283 13.42 -15.24 -4.37
CA ASP A 283 14.14 -14.02 -4.69
C ASP A 283 13.25 -12.76 -4.64
N ALA A 284 11.92 -12.90 -4.67
CA ALA A 284 11.02 -11.77 -4.48
C ALA A 284 11.11 -11.26 -3.03
N GLN A 285 11.58 -10.01 -2.86
CA GLN A 285 11.79 -9.36 -1.57
C GLN A 285 11.20 -7.96 -1.62
N SER A 286 10.56 -7.47 -0.55
CA SER A 286 10.16 -6.05 -0.47
C SER A 286 10.41 -5.53 0.95
N PRO A 287 11.67 -5.20 1.31
CA PRO A 287 12.00 -4.78 2.67
C PRO A 287 11.25 -3.51 3.12
N LEU A 288 10.85 -2.67 2.17
CA LEU A 288 10.10 -1.43 2.42
C LEU A 288 8.61 -1.66 2.70
N GLU A 289 8.02 -2.75 2.20
CA GLU A 289 6.64 -3.14 2.51
C GLU A 289 6.51 -3.88 3.84
N GLY A 290 7.64 -4.24 4.47
CA GLY A 290 7.66 -4.88 5.77
C GLY A 290 7.15 -6.34 5.76
N PRO A 291 6.69 -6.87 6.91
CA PRO A 291 6.43 -8.30 7.07
C PRO A 291 5.22 -8.81 6.26
N SER A 292 4.30 -7.95 5.82
CA SER A 292 3.12 -8.34 5.05
C SER A 292 3.48 -8.93 3.69
N PHE A 293 4.52 -8.41 3.02
CA PHE A 293 4.97 -8.95 1.73
C PHE A 293 5.51 -10.39 1.85
N LEU A 294 6.16 -10.71 2.98
CA LEU A 294 6.68 -12.06 3.24
C LEU A 294 5.53 -13.03 3.56
N ALA A 295 4.47 -12.57 4.23
CA ALA A 295 3.25 -13.33 4.41
C ALA A 295 2.53 -13.61 3.08
N TYR A 296 2.41 -12.60 2.21
CA TYR A 296 1.92 -12.76 0.84
C TYR A 296 2.71 -13.83 0.06
N ARG A 297 4.04 -13.72 0.07
CA ARG A 297 4.95 -14.69 -0.57
C ARG A 297 4.70 -16.12 -0.08
N ALA A 298 4.48 -16.28 1.22
CA ALA A 298 4.17 -17.57 1.81
C ALA A 298 2.80 -18.14 1.36
N VAL A 299 1.77 -17.30 1.19
CA VAL A 299 0.48 -17.73 0.63
C VAL A 299 0.64 -18.18 -0.82
N LEU A 300 1.39 -17.44 -1.63
CA LEU A 300 1.68 -17.80 -3.02
C LEU A 300 2.48 -19.11 -3.11
N TYR A 301 3.42 -19.34 -2.19
CA TYR A 301 4.12 -20.62 -2.08
C TYR A 301 3.17 -21.79 -1.78
N ARG A 302 2.24 -21.61 -0.84
CA ARG A 302 1.22 -22.61 -0.54
C ARG A 302 0.37 -22.92 -1.79
N TYR A 303 0.02 -21.90 -2.56
CA TYR A 303 -0.63 -22.06 -3.85
C TYR A 303 0.16 -22.93 -4.84
N ILE A 304 1.44 -22.62 -5.04
CA ILE A 304 2.32 -23.41 -5.93
C ILE A 304 2.34 -24.88 -5.49
N MET A 305 2.53 -25.15 -4.19
CA MET A 305 2.62 -26.53 -3.68
C MET A 305 1.31 -27.31 -3.88
N ALA A 306 0.16 -26.67 -3.68
CA ALA A 306 -1.13 -27.32 -3.91
C ALA A 306 -1.40 -27.61 -5.39
N ARG A 307 -0.95 -26.74 -6.30
CA ARG A 307 -1.08 -26.97 -7.75
C ARG A 307 -0.12 -28.01 -8.28
N ALA A 308 1.14 -27.96 -7.86
CA ALA A 308 2.17 -28.85 -8.35
C ALA A 308 2.01 -30.29 -7.82
N GLN A 309 1.37 -30.46 -6.65
CA GLN A 309 1.15 -31.75 -5.97
C GLN A 309 2.43 -32.60 -5.86
N ASN A 310 3.58 -31.94 -5.73
CA ASN A 310 4.88 -32.57 -5.73
C ASN A 310 5.69 -32.14 -4.49
N PRO A 311 5.73 -32.97 -3.43
CA PRO A 311 6.45 -32.66 -2.20
C PRO A 311 7.94 -32.43 -2.39
N SER A 312 8.56 -32.98 -3.45
CA SER A 312 9.99 -32.75 -3.74
C SER A 312 10.29 -31.29 -4.09
N LEU A 313 9.26 -30.50 -4.41
CA LEU A 313 9.40 -29.07 -4.67
C LEU A 313 9.59 -28.21 -3.41
N ALA A 314 9.40 -28.79 -2.22
CA ALA A 314 9.42 -28.05 -0.97
C ALA A 314 10.70 -27.20 -0.81
N ASN A 315 10.50 -25.95 -0.37
CA ASN A 315 11.59 -25.01 -0.10
C ASN A 315 11.61 -24.69 1.40
N ALA A 316 12.72 -24.97 2.07
CA ALA A 316 12.81 -24.85 3.54
C ALA A 316 12.54 -23.44 4.06
N THR A 317 13.00 -22.40 3.35
CA THR A 317 12.78 -21.00 3.73
C THR A 317 11.30 -20.64 3.61
N LEU A 318 10.66 -20.97 2.49
CA LEU A 318 9.24 -20.66 2.30
C LEU A 318 8.32 -21.50 3.18
N GLU A 319 8.70 -22.75 3.51
CA GLU A 319 8.01 -23.56 4.51
C GLU A 319 8.07 -22.90 5.90
N HIS A 320 9.26 -22.44 6.29
CA HIS A 320 9.45 -21.72 7.55
C HIS A 320 8.65 -20.43 7.58
N ASP A 321 8.66 -19.62 6.51
CA ASP A 321 7.89 -18.38 6.43
C ASP A 321 6.38 -18.66 6.53
N ALA A 322 5.88 -19.66 5.80
CA ALA A 322 4.48 -20.07 5.89
C ALA A 322 4.10 -20.62 7.27
N ALA A 323 5.05 -21.25 7.97
CA ALA A 323 4.89 -21.66 9.37
C ALA A 323 4.80 -20.43 10.30
N TYR A 324 5.75 -19.52 10.17
CA TYR A 324 5.86 -18.34 11.01
C TYR A 324 4.68 -17.39 10.85
N TYR A 325 4.34 -16.99 9.62
CA TYR A 325 3.33 -15.97 9.38
C TYR A 325 1.90 -16.43 9.64
N ALA A 326 1.58 -17.73 9.54
CA ALA A 326 0.25 -18.16 9.97
C ALA A 326 0.05 -18.03 11.49
N ASP A 327 1.12 -17.97 12.28
CA ASP A 327 1.02 -17.85 13.75
C ASP A 327 1.20 -16.40 14.23
N HIS A 328 1.88 -15.56 13.45
CA HIS A 328 2.30 -14.22 13.89
C HIS A 328 1.73 -13.07 13.04
N ASP A 329 1.21 -13.34 11.84
CA ASP A 329 0.58 -12.32 11.01
C ASP A 329 -0.92 -12.21 11.30
N SER A 330 -1.34 -10.98 11.58
CA SER A 330 -2.75 -10.62 11.87
C SER A 330 -3.47 -10.00 10.66
N SER A 331 -2.78 -9.91 9.52
CA SER A 331 -3.39 -9.49 8.25
C SER A 331 -4.21 -10.63 7.61
N HIS A 332 -4.84 -10.34 6.47
CA HIS A 332 -5.57 -11.35 5.71
C HIS A 332 -4.67 -12.46 5.19
N TYR A 333 -3.37 -12.21 4.96
CA TYR A 333 -2.42 -13.26 4.54
C TYR A 333 -2.19 -14.30 5.63
N GLY A 334 -1.99 -13.89 6.89
CA GLY A 334 -1.90 -14.82 8.03
C GLY A 334 -3.17 -15.69 8.16
N ALA A 335 -4.34 -15.08 8.02
CA ALA A 335 -5.62 -15.79 8.04
C ALA A 335 -5.78 -16.76 6.86
N LEU A 336 -5.27 -16.41 5.67
CA LEU A 336 -5.18 -17.31 4.53
C LEU A 336 -4.20 -18.46 4.81
N LEU A 337 -3.00 -18.21 5.34
CA LEU A 337 -2.06 -19.28 5.67
C LEU A 337 -2.65 -20.29 6.65
N ARG A 338 -3.39 -19.83 7.67
CA ARG A 338 -4.14 -20.70 8.60
C ARG A 338 -5.22 -21.51 7.88
N MET A 339 -5.99 -20.89 6.98
CA MET A 339 -6.95 -21.61 6.13
C MET A 339 -6.28 -22.74 5.33
N TRP A 340 -5.10 -22.49 4.77
CA TRP A 340 -4.35 -23.46 3.99
C TRP A 340 -3.78 -24.62 4.83
N ARG A 341 -3.67 -24.46 6.16
CA ARG A 341 -3.42 -25.57 7.10
C ARG A 341 -4.67 -26.37 7.47
N GLY A 342 -5.86 -25.83 7.18
CA GLY A 342 -7.14 -26.46 7.48
C GLY A 342 -8.02 -25.70 8.47
N ASP A 343 -7.58 -24.54 8.97
CA ASP A 343 -8.32 -23.78 9.98
C ASP A 343 -9.54 -23.06 9.37
N GLY A 344 -10.59 -22.89 10.18
CA GLY A 344 -11.80 -22.16 9.79
C GLY A 344 -11.66 -20.64 9.96
N THR A 345 -11.06 -19.94 9.00
CA THR A 345 -10.76 -18.48 9.11
C THR A 345 -11.75 -17.56 8.39
N ALA A 346 -12.89 -18.07 7.90
CA ALA A 346 -13.84 -17.29 7.10
C ALA A 346 -14.32 -16.00 7.80
N LEU A 347 -14.74 -16.10 9.07
CA LEU A 347 -15.20 -14.93 9.85
C LEU A 347 -14.07 -13.94 10.15
N GLU A 348 -12.86 -14.44 10.38
CA GLU A 348 -11.67 -13.63 10.63
C GLU A 348 -11.32 -12.79 9.40
N VAL A 349 -11.25 -13.42 8.22
CA VAL A 349 -10.97 -12.73 6.95
C VAL A 349 -12.03 -11.68 6.67
N THR A 350 -13.32 -11.99 6.89
CA THR A 350 -14.39 -10.99 6.76
C THR A 350 -14.19 -9.81 7.71
N ALA A 351 -13.83 -10.05 8.97
CA ALA A 351 -13.59 -8.99 9.95
C ALA A 351 -12.37 -8.12 9.61
N ILE A 352 -11.32 -8.70 9.05
CA ILE A 352 -10.13 -7.98 8.56
C ILE A 352 -10.50 -7.07 7.39
N LEU A 353 -11.16 -7.63 6.36
CA LEU A 353 -11.60 -6.85 5.19
C LEU A 353 -12.58 -5.73 5.57
N ALA A 354 -13.43 -5.93 6.58
CA ALA A 354 -14.38 -4.93 7.05
C ALA A 354 -13.70 -3.71 7.72
N ARG A 355 -12.44 -3.83 8.16
CA ARG A 355 -11.65 -2.71 8.70
C ARG A 355 -10.95 -1.90 7.61
N MET A 356 -10.88 -2.42 6.39
CA MET A 356 -10.33 -1.76 5.22
C MET A 356 -11.44 -0.97 4.50
N SER A 357 -11.05 -0.05 3.62
CA SER A 357 -12.01 0.71 2.79
C SER A 357 -11.43 1.05 1.42
N GLY A 358 -12.29 1.32 0.45
CA GLY A 358 -11.87 1.82 -0.87
C GLY A 358 -11.03 0.82 -1.65
N VAL A 359 -9.96 1.32 -2.29
CA VAL A 359 -9.00 0.53 -3.08
C VAL A 359 -8.39 -0.60 -2.26
N ASP A 360 -7.92 -0.32 -1.04
CA ASP A 360 -7.28 -1.32 -0.18
C ASP A 360 -8.17 -2.52 0.13
N GLN A 361 -9.45 -2.25 0.42
CA GLN A 361 -10.42 -3.32 0.67
C GLN A 361 -10.67 -4.14 -0.59
N GLN A 362 -10.72 -3.51 -1.77
CA GLN A 362 -11.00 -4.21 -3.02
C GLN A 362 -9.79 -5.01 -3.50
N GLU A 363 -8.56 -4.52 -3.36
CA GLU A 363 -7.34 -5.29 -3.61
C GLU A 363 -7.26 -6.51 -2.68
N ALA A 364 -7.35 -6.30 -1.36
CA ALA A 364 -7.28 -7.40 -0.40
C ALA A 364 -8.42 -8.41 -0.62
N ARG A 365 -9.60 -7.94 -1.02
CA ARG A 365 -10.72 -8.82 -1.38
C ARG A 365 -10.41 -9.62 -2.65
N ALA A 366 -9.79 -9.03 -3.68
CA ALA A 366 -9.43 -9.74 -4.90
C ALA A 366 -8.45 -10.89 -4.63
N GLU A 367 -7.40 -10.61 -3.85
CA GLU A 367 -6.43 -11.62 -3.39
C GLU A 367 -7.10 -12.72 -2.57
N VAL A 368 -7.91 -12.35 -1.58
CA VAL A 368 -8.65 -13.31 -0.74
C VAL A 368 -9.54 -14.21 -1.60
N LEU A 369 -10.30 -13.64 -2.53
CA LEU A 369 -11.19 -14.41 -3.41
C LEU A 369 -10.38 -15.38 -4.28
N PHE A 370 -9.25 -14.93 -4.83
CA PHE A 370 -8.35 -15.79 -5.59
C PHE A 370 -7.84 -16.97 -4.74
N TYR A 371 -7.24 -16.71 -3.57
CA TYR A 371 -6.63 -17.75 -2.74
C TYR A 371 -7.67 -18.68 -2.09
N GLN A 372 -8.86 -18.17 -1.73
CA GLN A 372 -9.97 -19.00 -1.26
C GLN A 372 -10.52 -19.89 -2.38
N GLY A 373 -10.71 -19.35 -3.59
CA GLY A 373 -11.12 -20.11 -4.75
C GLY A 373 -10.10 -21.21 -5.09
N ALA A 374 -8.81 -20.87 -5.08
CA ALA A 374 -7.73 -21.80 -5.33
C ALA A 374 -7.65 -22.91 -4.27
N TYR A 375 -7.78 -22.58 -2.99
CA TYR A 375 -7.85 -23.55 -1.90
C TYR A 375 -9.02 -24.52 -2.10
N ARG A 376 -10.21 -24.00 -2.38
CA ARG A 376 -11.41 -24.81 -2.65
C ARG A 376 -11.20 -25.75 -3.84
N LYS A 377 -10.54 -25.29 -4.90
CA LYS A 377 -10.29 -26.10 -6.11
C LYS A 377 -9.20 -27.15 -5.88
N PHE A 378 -8.00 -26.72 -5.50
CA PHE A 378 -6.79 -27.55 -5.54
C PHE A 378 -6.53 -28.30 -4.24
N VAL A 379 -7.10 -27.85 -3.11
CA VAL A 379 -6.96 -28.55 -1.81
C VAL A 379 -8.23 -29.31 -1.45
N LYS A 380 -9.42 -28.70 -1.61
CA LYS A 380 -10.69 -29.37 -1.27
C LYS A 380 -11.34 -30.14 -2.42
N GLY A 381 -10.88 -29.99 -3.66
CA GLY A 381 -11.45 -30.67 -4.82
C GLY A 381 -12.85 -30.17 -5.21
N THR A 382 -13.22 -28.95 -4.82
CA THR A 382 -14.55 -28.37 -5.04
C THR A 382 -14.53 -27.32 -6.16
N SER A 383 -15.00 -27.68 -7.35
CA SER A 383 -15.09 -26.76 -8.50
C SER A 383 -16.13 -25.65 -8.28
N THR A 384 -17.30 -25.98 -7.74
CA THR A 384 -18.39 -25.02 -7.46
C THR A 384 -17.94 -23.84 -6.59
N GLY A 385 -17.12 -24.12 -5.59
CA GLY A 385 -16.60 -23.11 -4.67
C GLY A 385 -15.55 -22.18 -5.29
N ALA A 386 -14.83 -22.67 -6.31
CA ALA A 386 -13.87 -21.90 -7.08
C ALA A 386 -14.58 -21.01 -8.12
N SER A 387 -15.57 -21.56 -8.84
CA SER A 387 -16.39 -20.79 -9.78
C SER A 387 -17.16 -19.66 -9.08
N SER A 388 -17.66 -19.90 -7.87
CA SER A 388 -18.34 -18.86 -7.07
C SER A 388 -17.39 -17.72 -6.68
N ALA A 389 -16.15 -18.05 -6.28
CA ALA A 389 -15.13 -17.04 -5.98
C ALA A 389 -14.75 -16.24 -7.23
N LEU A 390 -14.68 -16.89 -8.40
CA LEU A 390 -14.43 -16.23 -9.68
C LEU A 390 -15.57 -15.27 -10.06
N VAL A 391 -16.84 -15.63 -9.81
CA VAL A 391 -17.99 -14.72 -10.03
C VAL A 391 -17.88 -13.45 -9.20
N GLU A 392 -17.48 -13.56 -7.93
CA GLU A 392 -17.25 -12.39 -7.08
C GLU A 392 -16.03 -11.58 -7.52
N LEU A 393 -14.93 -12.26 -7.88
CA LEU A 393 -13.70 -11.65 -8.38
C LEU A 393 -13.97 -10.85 -9.67
N ASN A 394 -14.87 -11.34 -10.52
CA ASN A 394 -15.30 -10.64 -11.74
C ASN A 394 -16.10 -9.36 -11.47
N GLN A 395 -16.60 -9.13 -10.25
CA GLN A 395 -17.24 -7.84 -9.90
C GLN A 395 -16.22 -6.72 -9.68
N LEU A 396 -14.94 -7.08 -9.48
CA LEU A 396 -13.82 -6.15 -9.34
C LEU A 396 -13.04 -6.00 -10.65
N ALA A 397 -13.36 -6.79 -11.66
CA ALA A 397 -12.68 -6.84 -12.96
C ALA A 397 -12.84 -5.57 -13.79
N PRO A 398 -11.86 -5.25 -14.66
CA PRO A 398 -10.49 -5.80 -14.75
C PRO A 398 -9.51 -5.20 -13.72
N TYR A 399 -10.03 -4.46 -12.73
CA TYR A 399 -9.30 -3.43 -12.00
C TYR A 399 -8.42 -3.90 -10.84
N GLY A 400 -8.31 -5.21 -10.62
CA GLY A 400 -7.54 -5.79 -9.50
C GLY A 400 -6.12 -6.22 -9.88
N SER A 401 -5.36 -6.62 -8.87
CA SER A 401 -4.00 -7.19 -8.98
C SER A 401 -3.87 -8.38 -9.94
N ILE A 402 -2.62 -8.83 -10.17
CA ILE A 402 -2.26 -9.97 -11.03
C ILE A 402 -3.04 -11.27 -10.71
N GLU A 403 -3.49 -11.44 -9.46
CA GLU A 403 -4.37 -12.52 -9.00
C GLU A 403 -5.72 -12.56 -9.72
N TRP A 404 -6.29 -11.40 -10.10
CA TRP A 404 -7.52 -11.35 -10.88
C TRP A 404 -7.29 -11.97 -12.26
N ILE A 405 -6.29 -11.47 -12.99
CA ILE A 405 -5.91 -11.94 -14.34
C ILE A 405 -5.67 -13.45 -14.31
N TYR A 406 -4.90 -13.91 -13.32
CA TYR A 406 -4.54 -15.31 -13.21
C TYR A 406 -5.73 -16.17 -12.75
N GLY A 407 -6.57 -15.66 -11.84
CA GLY A 407 -7.80 -16.29 -11.38
C GLY A 407 -8.75 -16.67 -12.52
N GLN A 408 -8.90 -15.79 -13.52
CA GLN A 408 -9.70 -16.08 -14.72
C GLN A 408 -9.21 -17.30 -15.49
N ARG A 409 -7.91 -17.61 -15.45
CA ARG A 409 -7.30 -18.72 -16.18
C ARG A 409 -7.41 -20.03 -15.41
N VAL A 410 -7.44 -19.96 -14.07
CA VAL A 410 -7.23 -21.13 -13.22
C VAL A 410 -8.42 -21.55 -12.36
N LEU A 411 -9.40 -20.67 -12.12
CA LEU A 411 -10.53 -20.92 -11.22
C LEU A 411 -11.83 -21.34 -11.94
N GLN A 412 -11.84 -21.32 -13.28
CA GLN A 412 -12.97 -21.81 -14.07
C GLN A 412 -13.32 -23.26 -13.80
#